data_AF-W1WZU8-F1
#
_entry.id   AF-W1WZU8-F1
#
_cell.length_a   1.000
_cell.length_b   1.000
_cell.length_c   1.000
_cell.angle_alpha   90.00
_cell.angle_beta   90.00
_cell.angle_gamma   90.00
#
_symmetry.space_group_name_H-M   'P 1'
#
loop_
_entity.id
_entity.type
_entity.pdbx_description
1 polymer ?
#
loop_
_entity_poly.entity_id
_entity_poly.type
_entity_poly.pdbx_seq_one_letter_code
_entity_poly.pdbx_strand_id
1 'polypeptide(L)'
;MNVVILDTGCANLNSVKSAIVRHGYEPKVSRDPDVVLLADKLFLPGVGTAQAAMDQVRERELFDLIKACTQPVLGICLGMQLLGRRSEESNGVDLLGIIDEDVPKMTDFGLPLPHMGWNRVYPQAGNRLFQGIEDGAYFYFVHSYAMPVNPWTIAQCNYGEPFTAAVQKDNFYGVQFHPERSGAAGAKLLKNFLEM
;
A
#
# COMPACT_ATOMS: atom_id res chain seq x y z
N MET A 1 18.40 -12.01 1.10
CA MET A 1 17.49 -10.90 0.75
C MET A 1 17.09 -10.18 2.03
N ASN A 2 17.44 -8.90 2.13
CA ASN A 2 17.15 -8.04 3.26
C ASN A 2 15.78 -7.41 3.07
N VAL A 3 14.79 -7.89 3.81
CA VAL A 3 13.45 -7.32 3.83
C VAL A 3 13.30 -6.41 5.04
N VAL A 4 12.84 -5.19 4.82
CA VAL A 4 12.61 -4.23 5.90
C VAL A 4 11.15 -3.77 5.88
N ILE A 5 10.54 -3.72 7.05
CA ILE A 5 9.25 -3.07 7.28
C ILE A 5 9.55 -1.75 7.99
N LEU A 6 9.12 -0.64 7.40
CA LEU A 6 9.31 0.68 7.99
C LEU A 6 8.54 0.77 9.31
N ASP A 7 9.23 1.15 10.37
CA ASP A 7 8.62 1.32 11.70
C ASP A 7 7.83 2.64 11.80
N THR A 8 6.65 2.65 11.19
CA THR A 8 5.68 3.74 11.28
C THR A 8 4.93 3.77 12.62
N GLY A 9 5.21 2.84 13.55
CA GLY A 9 4.54 2.75 14.85
C GLY A 9 3.10 2.22 14.79
N CYS A 10 2.66 1.68 13.65
CA CYS A 10 1.28 1.28 13.42
C CYS A 10 0.95 -0.16 13.85
N ALA A 11 -0.33 -0.44 14.12
CA ALA A 11 -0.76 -1.72 14.71
C ALA A 11 -0.70 -2.94 13.77
N ASN A 12 -0.67 -2.75 12.45
CA ASN A 12 -0.67 -3.87 11.48
C ASN A 12 0.72 -4.45 11.16
N LEU A 13 1.79 -3.97 11.83
CA LEU A 13 3.16 -4.47 11.65
C LEU A 13 3.26 -6.00 11.81
N ASN A 14 2.58 -6.56 12.82
CA ASN A 14 2.62 -8.00 13.09
C ASN A 14 2.01 -8.83 11.97
N SER A 15 0.88 -8.40 11.39
CA SER A 15 0.22 -9.14 10.31
C SER A 15 1.08 -9.17 9.04
N VAL A 16 1.70 -8.03 8.69
CA VAL A 16 2.62 -7.92 7.56
C VAL A 16 3.88 -8.76 7.80
N LYS A 17 4.48 -8.65 8.99
CA LYS A 17 5.64 -9.46 9.39
C LYS A 17 5.34 -10.96 9.29
N SER A 18 4.23 -11.42 9.85
CA SER A 18 3.83 -12.83 9.78
C SER A 18 3.59 -13.27 8.33
N ALA A 19 3.04 -12.42 7.47
CA ALA A 19 2.84 -12.75 6.07
C ALA A 19 4.16 -12.94 5.32
N ILE A 20 5.15 -12.07 5.55
CA ILE A 20 6.49 -12.19 4.96
C ILE A 20 7.20 -13.45 5.48
N VAL A 21 7.12 -13.75 6.78
CA VAL A 21 7.69 -14.96 7.39
C VAL A 21 7.13 -16.25 6.79
N ARG A 22 5.84 -16.28 6.43
CA ARG A 22 5.24 -17.43 5.73
C ARG A 22 5.85 -17.69 4.35
N HIS A 23 6.51 -16.71 3.75
CA HIS A 23 7.25 -16.87 2.49
C HIS A 23 8.73 -17.23 2.69
N GLY A 24 9.17 -17.48 3.93
CA GLY A 24 10.54 -17.88 4.24
C GLY A 24 11.52 -16.73 4.42
N TYR A 25 11.04 -15.50 4.57
CA TYR A 25 11.87 -14.32 4.79
C TYR A 25 11.72 -13.79 6.22
N GLU A 26 12.81 -13.31 6.81
CA GLU A 26 12.80 -12.71 8.14
C GLU A 26 12.91 -11.18 8.03
N PRO A 27 11.79 -10.43 8.06
CA PRO A 27 11.85 -8.99 7.90
C PRO A 27 12.35 -8.31 9.18
N LYS A 28 13.20 -7.30 9.02
CA LYS A 28 13.58 -6.38 10.09
C LYS A 28 12.58 -5.24 10.16
N VAL A 29 12.12 -4.88 11.35
CA VAL A 29 11.36 -3.65 11.57
C VAL A 29 12.36 -2.56 11.93
N SER A 30 12.44 -1.49 11.13
CA SER A 30 13.44 -0.44 11.34
C SER A 30 12.97 0.91 10.80
N ARG A 31 13.52 1.96 11.39
CA ARG A 31 13.51 3.34 10.88
C ARG A 31 14.92 3.94 10.76
N ASP A 32 15.94 3.13 11.02
CA ASP A 32 17.34 3.51 10.87
C ASP A 32 17.67 3.67 9.38
N PRO A 33 18.11 4.86 8.93
CA PRO A 33 18.45 5.12 7.53
C PRO A 33 19.41 4.09 6.93
N ASP A 34 20.44 3.67 7.67
CA ASP A 34 21.44 2.74 7.16
C ASP A 34 20.84 1.35 6.92
N VAL A 35 19.90 0.93 7.76
CA VAL A 35 19.17 -0.33 7.60
C VAL A 35 18.16 -0.24 6.46
N VAL A 36 17.46 0.87 6.35
CA VAL A 36 16.37 1.08 5.37
C VAL A 36 16.92 1.21 3.95
N LEU A 37 17.97 2.00 3.75
CA LEU A 37 18.55 2.28 2.44
C LEU A 37 19.35 1.09 1.87
N LEU A 38 19.78 0.15 2.72
CA LEU A 38 20.44 -1.10 2.31
C LEU A 38 19.49 -2.29 2.15
N ALA A 39 18.17 -2.07 2.26
CA ALA A 39 17.18 -3.13 2.10
C ALA A 39 16.99 -3.50 0.62
N ASP A 40 16.78 -4.79 0.34
CA ASP A 40 16.43 -5.28 -1.00
C ASP A 40 14.95 -5.03 -1.33
N LYS A 41 14.09 -5.04 -0.30
CA LYS A 41 12.65 -4.82 -0.38
C LYS A 41 12.15 -4.09 0.87
N LEU A 42 11.29 -3.10 0.67
CA LEU A 42 10.65 -2.33 1.73
C LEU A 42 9.15 -2.50 1.75
N PHE A 43 8.59 -2.49 2.96
CA PHE A 43 7.15 -2.40 3.19
C PHE A 43 6.82 -1.14 3.98
N LEU A 44 5.83 -0.39 3.50
CA LEU A 44 5.25 0.79 4.15
C LEU A 44 3.83 0.46 4.60
N PRO A 45 3.63 -0.08 5.82
CA PRO A 45 2.30 -0.33 6.35
C PRO A 45 1.69 0.95 6.93
N GLY A 46 0.36 1.05 6.89
CA GLY A 46 -0.37 2.09 7.61
C GLY A 46 -1.79 1.63 7.99
N VAL A 47 -2.30 2.17 9.10
CA VAL A 47 -3.70 2.07 9.55
C VAL A 47 -4.12 3.38 10.23
N GLY A 48 -5.41 3.58 10.39
CA GLY A 48 -5.96 4.78 11.01
C GLY A 48 -6.18 5.90 9.99
N THR A 49 -6.00 7.15 10.42
CA THR A 49 -6.18 8.32 9.57
C THR A 49 -4.86 8.78 8.93
N ALA A 50 -4.95 9.40 7.76
CA ALA A 50 -3.84 10.02 7.05
C ALA A 50 -3.13 11.08 7.91
N GLN A 51 -3.88 11.87 8.69
CA GLN A 51 -3.31 12.85 9.61
C GLN A 51 -2.40 12.17 10.64
N ALA A 52 -2.94 11.18 11.39
CA ALA A 52 -2.19 10.49 12.43
C ALA A 52 -0.97 9.74 11.86
N ALA A 53 -1.11 9.13 10.67
CA ALA A 53 -0.01 8.46 10.01
C ALA A 53 1.08 9.42 9.54
N MET A 54 0.72 10.57 8.96
CA MET A 54 1.70 11.57 8.55
C MET A 54 2.39 12.25 9.74
N ASP A 55 1.69 12.42 10.86
CA ASP A 55 2.30 12.89 12.11
C ASP A 55 3.34 11.89 12.61
N GLN A 56 3.02 10.59 12.64
CA GLN A 56 4.01 9.55 12.97
C GLN A 56 5.18 9.50 11.98
N VAL A 57 4.94 9.67 10.68
CA VAL A 57 6.00 9.72 9.66
C VAL A 57 6.95 10.89 9.92
N ARG A 58 6.44 12.07 10.30
CA ARG A 58 7.26 13.24 10.62
C ARG A 58 8.00 13.09 11.95
N GLU A 59 7.29 12.72 13.01
CA GLU A 59 7.86 12.52 14.36
C GLU A 59 8.97 11.46 14.38
N ARG A 60 8.90 10.49 13.47
CA ARG A 60 9.88 9.40 13.35
C ARG A 60 10.95 9.65 12.29
N GLU A 61 11.00 10.85 11.71
CA GLU A 61 11.99 11.27 10.70
C GLU A 61 11.96 10.38 9.44
N LEU A 62 10.80 9.80 9.13
CA LEU A 62 10.61 8.91 7.99
C LEU A 62 10.29 9.64 6.69
N PHE A 63 9.87 10.90 6.74
CA PHE A 63 9.37 11.63 5.56
C PHE A 63 10.40 11.67 4.42
N ASP A 64 11.59 12.22 4.69
CA ASP A 64 12.66 12.30 3.69
C ASP A 64 13.30 10.94 3.42
N LEU A 65 13.39 10.09 4.44
CA LEU A 65 13.93 8.73 4.32
C LEU A 65 13.14 7.88 3.32
N ILE A 66 11.80 7.89 3.42
CA ILE A 66 10.93 7.16 2.48
C ILE A 66 11.14 7.67 1.06
N LYS A 67 11.21 8.99 0.87
CA LYS A 67 11.39 9.60 -0.46
C LYS A 67 12.77 9.33 -1.05
N ALA A 68 13.78 9.10 -0.22
CA ALA A 68 15.13 8.73 -0.65
C ALA A 68 15.29 7.25 -1.02
N CYS A 69 14.27 6.40 -0.77
CA CYS A 69 14.32 4.98 -1.08
C CYS A 69 14.36 4.72 -2.60
N THR A 70 15.28 3.88 -3.06
CA THR A 70 15.44 3.51 -4.49
C THR A 70 15.10 2.04 -4.76
N GLN A 71 15.21 1.20 -3.74
CA GLN A 71 14.71 -0.17 -3.67
C GLN A 71 13.18 -0.23 -3.82
N PRO A 72 12.61 -1.37 -4.27
CA PRO A 72 11.16 -1.54 -4.34
C PRO A 72 10.50 -1.34 -2.96
N VAL A 73 9.49 -0.47 -2.92
CA VAL A 73 8.68 -0.18 -1.73
C VAL A 73 7.24 -0.61 -1.98
N LEU A 74 6.61 -1.34 -1.07
CA LEU A 74 5.19 -1.67 -1.13
C LEU A 74 4.41 -0.97 0.00
N GLY A 75 3.62 0.03 -0.36
CA GLY A 75 2.61 0.64 0.49
C GLY A 75 1.36 -0.23 0.61
N ILE A 76 0.86 -0.45 1.84
CA ILE A 76 -0.34 -1.27 2.08
C ILE A 76 -1.45 -0.42 2.70
N CYS A 77 -2.62 -0.42 2.06
CA CYS A 77 -3.82 0.33 2.44
C CYS A 77 -3.50 1.82 2.65
N LEU A 78 -3.53 2.32 3.89
CA LEU A 78 -3.13 3.70 4.17
C LEU A 78 -1.69 3.97 3.72
N GLY A 79 -0.78 2.99 3.83
CA GLY A 79 0.59 3.13 3.33
C GLY A 79 0.69 3.35 1.83
N MET A 80 -0.25 2.83 1.03
CA MET A 80 -0.37 3.19 -0.39
C MET A 80 -0.86 4.63 -0.53
N GLN A 81 -1.88 5.03 0.24
CA GLN A 81 -2.44 6.37 0.17
C GLN A 81 -1.39 7.44 0.49
N LEU A 82 -0.51 7.19 1.48
CA LEU A 82 0.58 8.10 1.82
C LEU A 82 1.52 8.42 0.65
N LEU A 83 1.60 7.59 -0.38
CA LEU A 83 2.40 7.85 -1.58
C LEU A 83 1.83 9.00 -2.43
N GLY A 84 0.54 9.30 -2.30
CA GLY A 84 -0.14 10.39 -3.01
C GLY A 84 0.33 11.78 -2.59
N ARG A 85 -0.30 12.83 -3.13
CA ARG A 85 0.01 14.23 -2.82
C ARG A 85 -0.76 14.72 -1.60
N ARG A 86 -2.08 14.54 -1.57
CA ARG A 86 -2.94 15.03 -0.48
C ARG A 86 -4.10 14.07 -0.24
N SER A 87 -4.42 13.77 1.02
CA SER A 87 -5.68 13.11 1.39
C SER A 87 -6.73 14.15 1.72
N GLU A 88 -8.01 13.93 1.40
CA GLU A 88 -9.11 14.79 1.86
C GLU A 88 -9.54 14.54 3.31
N GLU A 89 -9.05 13.47 3.94
CA GLU A 89 -9.35 13.16 5.33
C GLU A 89 -8.93 14.31 6.27
N SER A 90 -9.65 14.50 7.37
CA SER A 90 -9.32 15.53 8.39
C SER A 90 -9.23 16.98 7.87
N ASN A 91 -10.07 17.36 6.90
CA ASN A 91 -10.04 18.66 6.19
C ASN A 91 -8.80 18.87 5.29
N GLY A 92 -8.09 17.77 5.04
CA GLY A 92 -7.05 17.63 4.05
C GLY A 92 -5.64 17.67 4.60
N VAL A 93 -4.85 16.67 4.25
CA VAL A 93 -3.51 16.38 4.79
C VAL A 93 -2.53 16.19 3.65
N ASP A 94 -1.42 16.94 3.66
CA ASP A 94 -0.33 16.72 2.70
C ASP A 94 0.43 15.44 3.06
N LEU A 95 0.63 14.61 2.03
CA LEU A 95 1.24 13.29 2.12
C LEU A 95 2.69 13.33 1.60
N LEU A 96 3.25 12.21 1.12
CA LEU A 96 4.65 12.16 0.68
C LEU A 96 4.88 12.86 -0.66
N GLY A 97 3.84 12.96 -1.50
CA GLY A 97 3.91 13.57 -2.83
C GLY A 97 4.79 12.80 -3.81
N ILE A 98 4.88 11.48 -3.66
CA ILE A 98 5.64 10.62 -4.59
C ILE A 98 4.88 10.46 -5.90
N ILE A 99 3.56 10.31 -5.79
CA ILE A 99 2.58 10.30 -6.86
C ILE A 99 1.79 11.59 -6.76
N ASP A 100 1.75 12.37 -7.84
CA ASP A 100 1.05 13.65 -7.90
C ASP A 100 -0.47 13.47 -8.10
N GLU A 101 -1.08 12.72 -7.19
CA GLU A 101 -2.51 12.41 -7.20
C GLU A 101 -3.07 12.51 -5.77
N ASP A 102 -4.27 13.08 -5.67
CA ASP A 102 -4.97 13.21 -4.40
C ASP A 102 -5.74 11.93 -4.04
N VAL A 103 -6.03 11.76 -2.75
CA VAL A 103 -6.79 10.64 -2.18
C VAL A 103 -8.10 11.19 -1.60
N PRO A 104 -9.13 11.38 -2.44
CA PRO A 104 -10.41 11.89 -2.00
C PRO A 104 -11.21 10.86 -1.19
N LYS A 105 -12.25 11.35 -0.51
CA LYS A 105 -13.28 10.46 0.04
C LYS A 105 -14.04 9.83 -1.13
N MET A 106 -14.27 8.52 -1.06
CA MET A 106 -15.02 7.82 -2.12
C MET A 106 -16.46 8.34 -2.20
N THR A 107 -16.97 8.50 -3.41
CA THR A 107 -18.40 8.72 -3.62
C THR A 107 -19.09 7.37 -3.52
N ASP A 108 -19.99 7.22 -2.55
CA ASP A 108 -20.56 5.90 -2.23
C ASP A 108 -21.67 5.46 -3.19
N PHE A 109 -22.25 6.37 -3.97
CA PHE A 109 -23.40 6.12 -4.85
C PHE A 109 -24.51 5.30 -4.18
N GLY A 110 -24.72 5.50 -2.87
CA GLY A 110 -25.72 4.78 -2.06
C GLY A 110 -25.26 3.44 -1.49
N LEU A 111 -24.01 3.05 -1.67
CA LEU A 111 -23.40 1.87 -1.05
C LEU A 111 -22.89 2.18 0.37
N PRO A 112 -22.75 1.18 1.26
CA PRO A 112 -22.23 1.42 2.61
C PRO A 112 -20.74 1.78 2.61
N LEU A 113 -20.35 2.85 3.30
CA LEU A 113 -18.94 3.12 3.62
C LEU A 113 -18.56 2.68 5.03
N PRO A 114 -17.31 2.22 5.26
CA PRO A 114 -16.22 2.03 4.28
C PRO A 114 -16.50 0.92 3.25
N HIS A 115 -15.85 1.00 2.08
CA HIS A 115 -15.70 -0.16 1.20
C HIS A 115 -14.97 -1.26 1.98
N MET A 116 -15.74 -2.24 2.45
CA MET A 116 -15.27 -3.28 3.37
C MET A 116 -15.71 -4.66 2.92
N GLY A 117 -14.76 -5.57 2.81
CA GLY A 117 -15.00 -6.95 2.41
C GLY A 117 -14.15 -7.40 1.24
N TRP A 118 -14.52 -8.53 0.65
CA TRP A 118 -13.80 -9.10 -0.49
C TRP A 118 -14.34 -8.51 -1.79
N ASN A 119 -13.47 -7.90 -2.59
CA ASN A 119 -13.84 -7.35 -3.90
C ASN A 119 -12.82 -7.76 -4.98
N ARG A 120 -13.26 -7.72 -6.23
CA ARG A 120 -12.51 -8.18 -7.39
C ARG A 120 -11.56 -7.09 -7.89
N VAL A 121 -10.32 -7.47 -8.14
CA VAL A 121 -9.28 -6.58 -8.65
C VAL A 121 -8.93 -6.99 -10.08
N TYR A 122 -8.85 -6.01 -10.96
CA TYR A 122 -8.56 -6.18 -12.39
C TYR A 122 -7.21 -5.52 -12.71
N PRO A 123 -6.10 -6.27 -12.71
CA PRO A 123 -4.78 -5.76 -13.01
C PRO A 123 -4.59 -5.46 -14.50
N GLN A 124 -3.72 -4.50 -14.81
CA GLN A 124 -3.22 -4.31 -16.16
C GLN A 124 -2.49 -5.57 -16.65
N ALA A 125 -2.70 -5.94 -17.91
CA ALA A 125 -2.11 -7.12 -18.50
C ALA A 125 -0.57 -7.10 -18.39
N GLY A 126 0.01 -8.21 -17.93
CA GLY A 126 1.47 -8.38 -17.82
C GLY A 126 2.13 -7.71 -16.60
N ASN A 127 1.36 -7.11 -15.68
CA ASN A 127 1.96 -6.52 -14.48
C ASN A 127 2.60 -7.59 -13.57
N ARG A 128 3.90 -7.42 -13.26
CA ARG A 128 4.69 -8.39 -12.47
C ARG A 128 4.13 -8.63 -11.07
N LEU A 129 3.52 -7.63 -10.43
CA LEU A 129 2.94 -7.76 -9.09
C LEU A 129 1.79 -8.78 -9.06
N PHE A 130 1.05 -8.90 -10.17
CA PHE A 130 -0.11 -9.79 -10.31
C PHE A 130 0.19 -11.07 -11.10
N GLN A 131 1.47 -11.38 -11.36
CA GLN A 131 1.85 -12.57 -12.12
C GLN A 131 1.30 -13.86 -11.47
N GLY A 132 0.55 -14.66 -12.24
CA GLY A 132 -0.05 -15.90 -11.75
C GLY A 132 -1.22 -15.71 -10.78
N ILE A 133 -1.83 -14.52 -10.76
CA ILE A 133 -3.11 -14.24 -10.11
C ILE A 133 -4.14 -14.07 -11.22
N GLU A 134 -5.28 -14.76 -11.09
CA GLU A 134 -6.37 -14.66 -12.07
C GLU A 134 -6.97 -13.26 -12.10
N ASP A 135 -7.40 -12.83 -13.29
CA ASP A 135 -8.13 -11.58 -13.44
C ASP A 135 -9.45 -11.64 -12.65
N GLY A 136 -9.77 -10.56 -11.94
CA GLY A 136 -10.93 -10.52 -11.05
C GLY A 136 -10.79 -11.38 -9.79
N ALA A 137 -9.58 -11.79 -9.39
CA ALA A 137 -9.36 -12.42 -8.09
C ALA A 137 -9.79 -11.50 -6.93
N TYR A 138 -10.27 -12.12 -5.85
CA TYR A 138 -10.76 -11.41 -4.67
C TYR A 138 -9.62 -11.01 -3.72
N PHE A 139 -9.63 -9.75 -3.30
CA PHE A 139 -8.81 -9.22 -2.22
C PHE A 139 -9.67 -8.54 -1.15
N TYR A 140 -9.17 -8.48 0.08
CA TYR A 140 -9.89 -7.87 1.21
C TYR A 140 -9.58 -6.37 1.33
N PHE A 141 -10.64 -5.55 1.29
CA PHE A 141 -10.60 -4.10 1.43
C PHE A 141 -11.23 -3.63 2.74
N VAL A 142 -10.77 -2.48 3.24
CA VAL A 142 -11.39 -1.72 4.32
C VAL A 142 -10.92 -0.26 4.27
N HIS A 143 -11.62 0.59 3.53
CA HIS A 143 -11.26 2.02 3.38
C HIS A 143 -12.46 2.88 2.96
N SER A 144 -12.44 4.18 3.30
CA SER A 144 -13.44 5.17 2.86
C SER A 144 -12.87 6.22 1.90
N TYR A 145 -11.55 6.20 1.71
CA TYR A 145 -10.80 7.11 0.84
C TYR A 145 -10.06 6.26 -0.18
N ALA A 146 -9.94 6.74 -1.41
CA ALA A 146 -9.25 5.99 -2.47
C ALA A 146 -8.69 6.95 -3.52
N MET A 147 -7.50 6.63 -4.01
CA MET A 147 -6.93 7.34 -5.15
C MET A 147 -7.76 7.02 -6.42
N PRO A 148 -8.17 8.01 -7.21
CA PRO A 148 -8.88 7.77 -8.47
C PRO A 148 -7.98 7.04 -9.47
N VAL A 149 -8.58 6.48 -10.52
CA VAL A 149 -7.80 5.89 -11.62
C VAL A 149 -6.97 6.99 -12.30
N ASN A 150 -5.68 6.73 -12.47
CA ASN A 150 -4.69 7.69 -12.94
C ASN A 150 -3.60 6.99 -13.77
N PRO A 151 -2.62 7.72 -14.36
CA PRO A 151 -1.59 7.13 -15.21
C PRO A 151 -0.70 6.06 -14.53
N TRP A 152 -0.62 6.06 -13.20
CA TRP A 152 0.18 5.14 -12.39
C TRP A 152 -0.62 3.92 -11.91
N THR A 153 -1.93 3.86 -12.18
CA THR A 153 -2.78 2.74 -11.79
C THR A 153 -2.38 1.46 -12.50
N ILE A 154 -1.97 0.43 -11.76
CA ILE A 154 -1.64 -0.90 -12.29
C ILE A 154 -2.74 -1.93 -12.06
N ALA A 155 -3.71 -1.66 -11.21
CA ALA A 155 -4.92 -2.46 -11.06
C ALA A 155 -6.10 -1.61 -10.60
N GLN A 156 -7.29 -1.93 -11.12
CA GLN A 156 -8.54 -1.24 -10.80
C GLN A 156 -9.46 -2.13 -9.97
N CYS A 157 -10.30 -1.49 -9.17
CA CYS A 157 -11.44 -2.11 -8.51
C CYS A 157 -12.63 -1.16 -8.67
N ASN A 158 -13.85 -1.69 -8.61
CA ASN A 158 -15.08 -0.90 -8.70
C ASN A 158 -15.90 -1.04 -7.40
N TYR A 159 -16.29 0.08 -6.83
CA TYR A 159 -17.22 0.16 -5.70
C TYR A 159 -18.02 1.46 -5.80
N GLY A 160 -19.17 1.40 -6.48
CA GLY A 160 -19.90 2.60 -6.92
C GLY A 160 -19.24 3.22 -8.15
N GLU A 161 -17.97 3.61 -8.00
CA GLU A 161 -17.09 4.07 -9.07
C GLU A 161 -15.76 3.30 -9.15
N PRO A 162 -15.07 3.31 -10.31
CA PRO A 162 -13.72 2.79 -10.44
C PRO A 162 -12.70 3.59 -9.62
N PHE A 163 -11.79 2.88 -8.96
CA PHE A 163 -10.68 3.48 -8.23
C PHE A 163 -9.39 2.66 -8.40
N THR A 164 -8.26 3.23 -8.00
CA THR A 164 -6.96 2.58 -8.03
C THR A 164 -6.87 1.55 -6.90
N ALA A 165 -6.93 0.26 -7.25
CA ALA A 165 -6.73 -0.84 -6.33
C ALA A 165 -5.25 -1.13 -6.07
N ALA A 166 -4.41 -0.90 -7.09
CA ALA A 166 -2.96 -0.92 -6.97
C ALA A 166 -2.33 0.11 -7.90
N VAL A 167 -1.21 0.69 -7.45
CA VAL A 167 -0.49 1.76 -8.13
C VAL A 167 0.99 1.42 -8.21
N GLN A 168 1.66 1.94 -9.24
CA GLN A 168 3.10 1.88 -9.37
C GLN A 168 3.64 3.16 -10.00
N LYS A 169 4.60 3.80 -9.33
CA LYS A 169 5.43 4.87 -9.89
C LYS A 169 6.88 4.59 -9.55
N ASP A 170 7.70 4.38 -10.58
CA ASP A 170 9.10 4.01 -10.44
C ASP A 170 9.26 2.74 -9.56
N ASN A 171 9.99 2.83 -8.45
CA ASN A 171 10.18 1.76 -7.46
C ASN A 171 9.09 1.70 -6.37
N PHE A 172 8.14 2.64 -6.36
CA PHE A 172 7.06 2.68 -5.37
C PHE A 172 5.82 1.98 -5.90
N TYR A 173 5.45 0.91 -5.21
CA TYR A 173 4.23 0.16 -5.39
C TYR A 173 3.27 0.46 -4.25
N GLY A 174 1.97 0.40 -4.52
CA GLY A 174 0.95 0.50 -3.49
C GLY A 174 -0.22 -0.41 -3.80
N VAL A 175 -0.83 -1.00 -2.76
CA VAL A 175 -2.09 -1.73 -2.85
C VAL A 175 -3.10 -1.19 -1.83
N GLN A 176 -4.33 -0.94 -2.27
CA GLN A 176 -5.38 -0.37 -1.42
C GLN A 176 -6.03 -1.46 -0.53
N PHE A 177 -5.98 -2.71 -0.99
CA PHE A 177 -6.39 -3.89 -0.24
C PHE A 177 -5.29 -4.37 0.72
N HIS A 178 -5.63 -5.31 1.59
CA HIS A 178 -4.72 -5.94 2.55
C HIS A 178 -4.26 -7.31 2.07
N PRO A 179 -3.13 -7.43 1.34
CA PRO A 179 -2.67 -8.72 0.85
C PRO A 179 -2.34 -9.71 1.98
N GLU A 180 -1.92 -9.22 3.15
CA GLU A 180 -1.68 -10.02 4.35
C GLU A 180 -2.96 -10.65 4.92
N ARG A 181 -4.14 -10.20 4.47
CA ARG A 181 -5.48 -10.68 4.83
C ARG A 181 -6.27 -11.28 3.66
N SER A 182 -5.67 -11.40 2.48
CA SER A 182 -6.36 -11.76 1.22
C SER A 182 -6.12 -13.21 0.77
N GLY A 183 -5.91 -14.13 1.71
CA GLY A 183 -5.79 -15.56 1.42
C GLY A 183 -4.67 -15.90 0.41
N ALA A 184 -4.95 -16.84 -0.50
CA ALA A 184 -3.98 -17.30 -1.49
C ALA A 184 -3.60 -16.22 -2.51
N ALA A 185 -4.55 -15.38 -2.96
CA ALA A 185 -4.27 -14.28 -3.89
C ALA A 185 -3.35 -13.24 -3.25
N GLY A 186 -3.63 -12.86 -2.00
CA GLY A 186 -2.78 -11.97 -1.20
C GLY A 186 -1.37 -12.53 -0.98
N ALA A 187 -1.26 -13.82 -0.61
CA ALA A 187 0.02 -14.48 -0.45
C ALA A 187 0.82 -14.54 -1.76
N LYS A 188 0.15 -14.81 -2.89
CA LYS A 188 0.80 -14.83 -4.20
C LYS A 188 1.32 -13.43 -4.59
N LEU A 189 0.55 -12.38 -4.31
CA LEU A 189 0.98 -11.00 -4.56
C LEU A 189 2.20 -10.61 -3.74
N LEU A 190 2.22 -10.95 -2.43
CA LEU A 190 3.38 -10.71 -1.57
C LEU A 190 4.61 -11.47 -2.07
N LYS A 191 4.44 -12.74 -2.46
CA LYS A 191 5.51 -13.54 -3.07
C LYS A 191 6.05 -12.85 -4.32
N ASN A 192 5.18 -12.41 -5.23
CA ASN A 192 5.59 -11.73 -6.45
C ASN A 192 6.41 -10.46 -6.13
N PHE A 193 6.00 -9.65 -5.15
CA PHE A 193 6.76 -8.48 -4.72
C PHE A 193 8.13 -8.83 -4.13
N LEU A 194 8.19 -9.85 -3.29
CA LEU A 194 9.44 -10.33 -2.67
C LEU A 194 10.42 -10.87 -3.73
N GLU A 195 9.93 -11.45 -4.82
CA GLU A 195 10.74 -12.05 -5.90
C GLU A 195 11.06 -11.08 -7.07
N MET A 196 10.71 -9.78 -6.96
CA MET A 196 10.94 -8.81 -8.05
C MET A 196 12.40 -8.40 -8.26
#